data_AF-K2E7P3-F1
#
_entry.id   AF-K2E7P3-F1
#
_cell.length_a   1.000
_cell.length_b   1.000
_cell.length_c   1.000
_cell.angle_alpha   90.00
_cell.angle_beta   90.00
_cell.angle_gamma   90.00
#
_symmetry.space_group_name_H-M   'P 1'
#
loop_
_entity.id
_entity.type
_entity.pdbx_description
1 polymer ?
#
loop_
_entity_poly.entity_id
_entity_poly.type
_entity_poly.pdbx_seq_one_letter_code
_entity_poly.pdbx_strand_id
1 'polypeptide(L)'
;MLSSTAFDGFRETTPFYRLYWQNLDDVFRPILGANSYETYQTLALFLSPFVFLSVYLLLIWLAKAVTNTKLSLRELSLQFAFSLIPIAFVYNVAHYYTLVVTEGSNMGRLISDPFGKNWNLFGTANWPNIPTVDTNFVWHSQVAFILLGHIVGVYIAHIIALKVFPSHKKALISQFPLLILMVIYTMAGLWILSQPITSGLE
;
A
#
# COMPACT_ATOMS: atom_id res chain seq x y z
N MET A 1 -4.07 6.22 -4.37
CA MET A 1 -3.33 6.18 -3.09
C MET A 1 -2.77 4.80 -2.80
N LEU A 2 -3.59 3.76 -2.55
CA LEU A 2 -3.06 2.41 -2.24
C LEU A 2 -2.08 1.89 -3.30
N SER A 3 -2.41 2.05 -4.59
CA SER A 3 -1.54 1.62 -5.69
C SER A 3 -0.19 2.34 -5.73
N SER A 4 -0.18 3.65 -5.52
CA SER A 4 1.04 4.44 -5.58
C SER A 4 1.96 4.15 -4.39
N THR A 5 1.40 4.01 -3.17
CA THR A 5 2.18 3.65 -1.97
C THR A 5 2.73 2.22 -2.07
N ALA A 6 1.96 1.29 -2.62
CA ALA A 6 2.41 -0.07 -2.84
C ALA A 6 3.49 -0.15 -3.93
N PHE A 7 3.33 0.62 -5.01
CA PHE A 7 4.33 0.72 -6.07
C PHE A 7 5.64 1.34 -5.56
N ASP A 8 5.55 2.40 -4.75
CA ASP A 8 6.72 3.05 -4.17
C ASP A 8 7.50 2.09 -3.26
N GLY A 9 6.82 1.30 -2.42
CA GLY A 9 7.48 0.25 -1.65
C GLY A 9 8.07 -0.86 -2.55
N PHE A 10 7.38 -1.25 -3.61
CA PHE A 10 7.80 -2.33 -4.50
C PHE A 10 8.99 -1.95 -5.39
N ARG A 11 9.05 -0.72 -5.91
CA ARG A 11 10.12 -0.30 -6.83
C ARG A 11 11.51 -0.28 -6.17
N GLU A 12 11.55 -0.08 -4.86
CA GLU A 12 12.78 -0.07 -4.04
C GLU A 12 13.27 -1.49 -3.71
N THR A 13 12.54 -2.53 -4.13
CA THR A 13 12.90 -3.92 -3.87
C THR A 13 13.85 -4.47 -4.94
N THR A 14 14.78 -5.32 -4.50
CA THR A 14 15.71 -6.02 -5.41
C THR A 14 15.02 -6.78 -6.57
N PRO A 15 13.87 -7.47 -6.37
CA PRO A 15 13.14 -8.11 -7.47
C PRO A 15 12.73 -7.14 -8.60
N PHE A 16 12.27 -5.93 -8.27
CA PHE A 16 11.89 -4.94 -9.27
C PHE A 16 13.10 -4.46 -10.08
N TYR A 17 14.20 -4.17 -9.38
CA TYR A 17 15.47 -3.82 -10.01
C TYR A 17 15.95 -4.92 -10.96
N ARG A 18 15.95 -6.17 -10.50
CA ARG A 18 16.39 -7.32 -11.31
C ARG A 18 15.51 -7.54 -12.53
N LEU A 19 14.19 -7.42 -12.39
CA LEU A 19 13.26 -7.57 -13.51
C LEU A 19 13.63 -6.61 -14.65
N TYR A 20 13.99 -5.37 -14.34
CA TYR A 20 14.45 -4.45 -15.35
C TYR A 20 15.82 -4.86 -15.93
N TRP A 21 16.86 -4.90 -15.10
CA TRP A 21 18.24 -5.03 -15.57
C TRP A 21 18.59 -6.42 -16.13
N GLN A 22 17.86 -7.47 -15.76
CA GLN A 22 18.12 -8.84 -16.22
C GLN A 22 17.20 -9.28 -17.36
N ASN A 23 15.99 -8.73 -17.46
CA ASN A 23 14.99 -9.23 -18.40
C ASN A 23 14.49 -8.19 -19.40
N LEU A 24 14.60 -6.89 -19.09
CA LEU A 24 13.97 -5.83 -19.88
C LEU A 24 14.96 -4.81 -20.45
N ASP A 25 16.19 -4.70 -19.92
CA ASP A 25 17.19 -3.72 -20.42
C ASP A 25 17.44 -3.89 -21.93
N ASP A 26 17.65 -5.13 -22.38
CA ASP A 26 17.89 -5.45 -23.79
C ASP A 26 16.75 -5.03 -24.73
N VAL A 27 15.53 -4.91 -24.21
CA VAL A 27 14.33 -4.54 -24.98
C VAL A 27 14.07 -3.03 -24.91
N PHE A 28 14.17 -2.44 -23.72
CA PHE A 28 13.79 -1.06 -23.48
C PHE A 28 14.91 -0.07 -23.85
N ARG A 29 16.17 -0.43 -23.58
CA ARG A 29 17.32 0.46 -23.79
C ARG A 29 17.58 0.80 -25.27
N PRO A 30 17.42 -0.10 -26.25
CA PRO A 30 17.57 0.26 -27.66
C PRO A 30 16.49 1.24 -28.15
N ILE A 31 15.29 1.22 -27.55
CA ILE A 31 14.14 2.03 -27.97
C ILE A 31 14.14 3.40 -27.28
N LEU A 32 14.48 3.42 -25.98
CA LEU A 32 14.31 4.58 -25.11
C LEU A 32 15.63 5.22 -24.66
N GLY A 33 16.77 4.61 -24.99
CA GLY A 33 18.10 5.13 -24.69
C GLY A 33 18.41 5.17 -23.19
N ALA A 34 19.13 6.21 -22.76
CA ALA A 34 19.59 6.35 -21.38
C ALA A 34 18.46 6.47 -20.34
N ASN A 35 17.28 6.98 -20.74
CA ASN A 35 16.14 7.20 -19.85
C ASN A 35 15.20 5.96 -19.77
N SER A 36 15.66 4.81 -20.25
CA SER A 36 14.88 3.58 -20.34
C SER A 36 14.40 3.08 -18.97
N TYR A 37 15.23 3.20 -17.93
CA TYR A 37 14.86 2.82 -16.56
C TYR A 37 13.81 3.77 -15.94
N GLU A 38 13.99 5.08 -16.08
CA GLU A 38 13.04 6.09 -15.60
C GLU A 38 11.68 5.97 -16.31
N THR A 39 11.71 5.69 -17.61
CA THR A 39 10.50 5.47 -18.41
C THR A 39 9.79 4.20 -17.95
N TYR A 40 10.53 3.12 -17.69
CA TYR A 40 9.97 1.88 -17.13
C TYR A 40 9.30 2.12 -15.77
N GLN A 41 9.96 2.85 -14.86
CA GLN A 41 9.38 3.22 -13.56
C GLN A 41 8.10 4.06 -13.72
N THR A 42 8.09 5.03 -14.64
CA THR A 42 6.94 5.88 -14.91
C THR A 42 5.77 5.08 -15.48
N LEU A 43 6.03 4.19 -16.44
CA LEU A 43 5.02 3.30 -17.01
C LEU A 43 4.47 2.34 -15.96
N ALA A 44 5.34 1.75 -15.13
CA ALA A 44 4.92 0.86 -14.07
C ALA A 44 4.07 1.59 -13.01
N LEU A 45 4.43 2.82 -12.65
CA LEU A 45 3.62 3.68 -11.78
C LEU A 45 2.25 3.96 -12.40
N PHE A 46 2.21 4.33 -13.68
CA PHE A 46 0.97 4.62 -14.40
C PHE A 46 0.07 3.39 -14.53
N LEU A 47 0.66 2.21 -14.76
CA LEU A 47 -0.07 0.95 -14.89
C LEU A 47 -0.54 0.38 -13.55
N SER A 48 0.15 0.71 -12.45
CA SER A 48 -0.14 0.15 -11.13
C SER A 48 -1.63 0.23 -10.73
N PRO A 49 -2.37 1.35 -10.88
CA PRO A 49 -3.75 1.43 -10.39
C PRO A 49 -4.68 0.51 -11.18
N PHE A 50 -4.38 0.27 -12.46
CA PHE A 50 -5.13 -0.64 -13.30
C PHE A 50 -4.92 -2.10 -12.89
N VAL A 51 -3.72 -2.47 -12.43
CA VAL A 51 -3.47 -3.80 -11.86
C VAL A 51 -4.31 -4.01 -10.60
N PHE A 52 -4.27 -3.05 -9.65
CA PHE A 52 -5.09 -3.12 -8.43
C PHE A 52 -6.58 -3.18 -8.74
N LEU A 53 -7.06 -2.34 -9.67
CA LEU A 53 -8.46 -2.35 -10.11
C LEU A 53 -8.84 -3.69 -10.75
N SER A 54 -7.97 -4.26 -11.58
CA SER A 54 -8.23 -5.54 -12.26
C SER A 54 -8.35 -6.69 -11.26
N VAL A 55 -7.44 -6.76 -10.29
CA VAL A 55 -7.51 -7.75 -9.20
C VAL A 55 -8.80 -7.59 -8.40
N TYR A 56 -9.13 -6.35 -8.03
CA TYR A 56 -10.38 -6.06 -7.32
C TYR A 56 -11.62 -6.50 -8.09
N LEU A 57 -11.74 -6.11 -9.36
CA LEU A 57 -12.89 -6.46 -10.21
C LEU A 57 -12.98 -7.97 -10.44
N LEU A 58 -11.85 -8.66 -10.62
CA LEU A 58 -11.80 -10.11 -10.74
C LEU A 58 -12.42 -10.80 -9.51
N LEU A 59 -12.15 -10.27 -8.32
CA LEU A 59 -12.64 -10.87 -7.07
C LEU A 59 -14.11 -10.58 -6.82
N ILE A 60 -14.58 -9.38 -7.17
CA ILE A 60 -16.01 -9.10 -7.17
C ILE A 60 -16.73 -9.97 -8.20
N TRP A 61 -16.12 -10.20 -9.36
CA TRP A 61 -16.65 -11.13 -10.37
C TRP A 61 -16.72 -12.56 -9.84
N LEU A 62 -15.68 -13.05 -9.17
CA LEU A 62 -15.70 -14.36 -8.49
C LEU A 62 -16.79 -14.43 -7.42
N ALA A 63 -16.90 -13.42 -6.56
CA ALA A 63 -17.96 -13.35 -5.55
C ALA A 63 -19.35 -13.37 -6.19
N LYS A 64 -19.55 -12.65 -7.31
CA LYS A 64 -20.79 -12.70 -8.09
C LYS A 64 -21.05 -14.10 -8.65
N ALA A 65 -20.04 -14.74 -9.25
CA ALA A 65 -20.16 -16.07 -9.84
C ALA A 65 -20.57 -17.12 -8.80
N VAL A 66 -19.96 -17.09 -7.62
CA VAL A 66 -20.23 -18.07 -6.57
C VAL A 66 -21.56 -17.80 -5.84
N THR A 67 -21.98 -16.54 -5.70
CA THR A 67 -23.26 -16.18 -5.05
C THR A 67 -24.47 -16.28 -5.97
N ASN A 68 -24.24 -16.30 -7.29
CA ASN A 68 -25.26 -16.26 -8.34
C ASN A 68 -26.31 -15.17 -8.07
N THR A 69 -25.85 -13.95 -7.84
CA THR A 69 -26.69 -12.79 -7.57
C THR A 69 -27.13 -12.09 -8.87
N LYS A 70 -28.30 -11.46 -8.83
CA LYS A 70 -28.84 -10.65 -9.95
C LYS A 70 -28.15 -9.30 -10.10
N LEU A 71 -27.42 -8.86 -9.07
CA LEU A 71 -26.71 -7.57 -9.10
C LEU A 71 -25.64 -7.56 -10.18
N SER A 72 -25.49 -6.41 -10.84
CA SER A 72 -24.42 -6.16 -11.80
C SER A 72 -23.05 -6.14 -11.11
N LEU A 73 -21.99 -6.38 -11.89
CA LEU A 73 -20.62 -6.29 -11.38
C LEU A 73 -20.31 -4.88 -10.84
N ARG A 74 -20.86 -3.85 -11.49
CA ARG A 74 -20.71 -2.44 -11.11
C ARG A 74 -21.38 -2.11 -9.78
N GLU A 75 -22.59 -2.62 -9.54
CA GLU A 75 -23.28 -2.37 -8.27
C GLU A 75 -22.53 -3.03 -7.10
N LEU A 76 -22.09 -4.27 -7.29
CA LEU A 76 -21.28 -4.97 -6.29
C LEU A 76 -19.95 -4.25 -6.04
N SER A 77 -19.27 -3.80 -7.10
CA SER A 77 -17.98 -3.12 -6.93
C SER A 77 -18.15 -1.78 -6.21
N LEU A 78 -19.20 -1.00 -6.48
CA LEU A 78 -19.45 0.24 -5.75
C LEU A 78 -19.77 0.00 -4.26
N GLN A 79 -20.49 -1.08 -3.94
CA GLN A 79 -20.82 -1.41 -2.56
C GLN A 79 -19.62 -1.94 -1.78
N PHE A 80 -18.84 -2.86 -2.36
CA PHE A 80 -17.66 -3.43 -1.71
C PHE A 80 -16.45 -2.49 -1.72
N ALA A 81 -16.44 -1.40 -2.50
CA ALA A 81 -15.35 -0.43 -2.48
C ALA A 81 -15.11 0.16 -1.08
N PHE A 82 -16.16 0.30 -0.26
CA PHE A 82 -16.05 0.81 1.10
C PHE A 82 -15.22 -0.09 2.02
N SER A 83 -15.15 -1.40 1.77
CA SER A 83 -14.31 -2.29 2.57
C SER A 83 -12.81 -2.10 2.30
N LEU A 84 -12.44 -1.43 1.21
CA LEU A 84 -11.06 -1.11 0.88
C LEU A 84 -10.54 0.15 1.58
N ILE A 85 -11.44 1.02 2.06
CA ILE A 85 -11.05 2.31 2.67
C ILE A 85 -10.17 2.11 3.90
N PRO A 86 -10.50 1.24 4.89
CA PRO A 86 -9.64 1.03 6.04
C PRO A 86 -8.26 0.50 5.65
N ILE A 87 -8.20 -0.37 4.64
CA ILE A 87 -6.95 -0.96 4.12
C ILE A 87 -6.09 0.16 3.53
N ALA A 88 -6.65 0.95 2.61
CA ALA A 88 -5.95 2.07 1.98
C ALA A 88 -5.43 3.09 3.01
N PHE A 89 -6.22 3.35 4.05
CA PHE A 89 -5.83 4.24 5.14
C PHE A 89 -4.63 3.70 5.92
N VAL A 90 -4.69 2.46 6.41
CA VAL A 90 -3.58 1.92 7.23
C VAL A 90 -2.31 1.72 6.42
N TYR A 91 -2.40 1.39 5.13
CA TYR A 91 -1.22 1.32 4.26
C TYR A 91 -0.58 2.69 4.09
N ASN A 92 -1.38 3.75 3.93
CA ASN A 92 -0.87 5.10 3.86
C ASN A 92 -0.16 5.50 5.16
N VAL A 93 -0.80 5.23 6.31
CA VAL A 93 -0.19 5.48 7.62
C VAL A 93 1.10 4.69 7.79
N ALA A 94 1.10 3.38 7.52
CA ALA A 94 2.26 2.52 7.67
C ALA A 94 3.43 2.98 6.78
N HIS A 95 3.13 3.40 5.54
CA HIS A 95 4.13 3.91 4.60
C HIS A 95 4.81 5.19 5.10
N TYR A 96 4.05 6.14 5.66
CA TYR A 96 4.62 7.38 6.21
C TYR A 96 5.07 7.24 7.68
N TYR A 97 4.85 6.10 8.32
CA TYR A 97 5.07 5.93 9.75
C TYR A 97 6.54 6.16 10.14
N THR A 98 7.48 5.56 9.40
CA THR A 98 8.92 5.76 9.65
C THR A 98 9.28 7.23 9.55
N LEU A 99 8.83 7.93 8.50
CA LEU A 99 9.07 9.35 8.31
C LEU A 99 8.52 10.19 9.49
N VAL A 100 7.29 9.91 9.92
CA VAL A 100 6.67 10.61 11.05
C VAL A 100 7.44 10.35 12.35
N VAL A 101 7.92 9.12 12.56
CA VAL A 101 8.62 8.74 13.78
C VAL A 101 10.05 9.31 13.82
N THR A 102 10.78 9.25 12.71
CA THR A 102 12.16 9.74 12.64
C THR A 102 12.20 11.26 12.53
N GLU A 103 11.47 11.83 11.57
CA GLU A 103 11.51 13.26 11.26
C GLU A 103 10.47 14.08 12.02
N GLY A 104 9.42 13.48 12.56
CA GLY A 104 8.42 14.21 13.36
C GLY A 104 9.01 14.81 14.63
N SER A 105 10.03 14.17 15.21
CA SER A 105 10.81 14.76 16.31
C SER A 105 11.58 16.02 15.89
N ASN A 106 12.04 16.04 14.63
CA ASN A 106 12.76 17.17 14.02
C ASN A 106 11.83 18.31 13.63
N MET A 107 10.54 18.05 13.36
CA MET A 107 9.56 19.09 13.01
C MET A 107 9.51 20.22 14.06
N GLY A 108 9.60 19.89 15.35
CA GLY A 108 9.62 20.89 16.42
C GLY A 108 10.76 21.89 16.27
N ARG A 109 11.96 21.42 15.87
CA ARG A 109 13.12 22.29 15.57
C ARG A 109 12.95 23.04 14.26
N LEU A 110 12.53 22.35 13.20
CA LEU A 110 12.36 22.89 11.85
C LEU A 110 11.31 24.01 11.79
N ILE A 111 10.29 23.98 12.65
CA ILE A 111 9.30 25.07 12.75
C ILE A 111 9.93 26.39 13.21
N SER A 112 10.97 26.33 14.05
CA SER A 112 11.72 27.51 14.49
C SER A 112 12.66 28.07 13.42
N ASP A 113 13.09 27.24 12.47
CA ASP A 113 13.98 27.62 11.36
C ASP A 113 13.56 27.01 10.01
N PRO A 114 12.41 27.40 9.44
CA PRO A 114 11.87 26.78 8.24
C PRO A 114 12.68 27.06 6.97
N PHE A 115 13.54 28.09 6.99
CA PHE A 115 14.37 28.49 5.84
C PHE A 115 15.87 28.21 6.04
N GLY A 116 16.27 27.53 7.13
CA GLY A 116 17.67 27.23 7.41
C GLY A 116 18.53 28.48 7.66
N LYS A 117 17.94 29.57 8.18
CA LYS A 117 18.59 30.85 8.45
C LYS A 117 19.08 30.96 9.90
N ASN A 118 19.13 29.86 10.65
CA ASN A 118 19.41 29.80 12.08
C ASN A 118 18.42 30.63 12.90
N TRP A 119 17.17 30.70 12.45
CA TRP A 119 16.12 31.37 13.20
C TRP A 119 15.71 30.55 14.43
N ASN A 120 15.21 31.24 15.46
CA ASN A 120 14.63 30.60 16.63
C ASN A 120 13.26 31.21 16.92
N LEU A 121 12.37 31.16 15.93
CA LEU A 121 11.07 31.88 15.97
C LEU A 121 10.20 31.47 17.17
N PHE A 122 10.30 30.20 17.59
CA PHE A 122 9.47 29.65 18.67
C PHE A 122 10.28 29.14 19.88
N GLY A 123 11.59 29.42 19.94
CA GLY A 123 12.44 28.95 21.03
C GLY A 123 12.79 27.45 20.96
N THR A 124 12.36 26.74 19.92
CA THR A 124 12.47 25.27 19.80
C THR A 124 13.67 24.79 19.00
N ALA A 125 14.49 25.69 18.43
CA ALA A 125 15.63 25.32 17.58
C ALA A 125 16.64 24.39 18.28
N ASN A 126 16.79 24.53 19.60
CA ASN A 126 17.74 23.77 20.42
C ASN A 126 17.10 22.58 21.17
N TRP A 127 15.88 22.17 20.79
CA TRP A 127 15.26 21.01 21.43
C TRP A 127 16.15 19.76 21.27
N PRO A 128 16.27 18.93 22.33
CA PRO A 128 17.09 17.73 22.28
C PRO A 128 16.56 16.79 21.19
N ASN A 129 17.49 16.09 20.51
CA ASN A 129 17.10 15.08 19.55
C ASN A 129 16.42 13.93 20.29
N ILE A 130 15.22 13.54 19.85
CA ILE A 130 14.61 12.31 20.37
C ILE A 130 15.45 11.16 19.77
N PRO A 131 15.94 10.21 20.59
CA PRO A 131 16.73 9.10 20.07
C PRO A 131 15.94 8.33 19.00
N THR A 132 16.66 7.87 17.98
CA THR A 132 16.12 7.05 16.90
C THR A 132 15.32 5.89 17.47
N VAL A 133 14.05 5.78 17.07
CA VAL A 133 13.17 4.70 17.50
C VAL A 133 13.71 3.37 16.98
N ASP A 134 13.67 2.34 17.83
CA ASP A 134 14.10 0.99 17.49
C ASP A 134 13.38 0.48 16.23
N THR A 135 14.16 0.04 15.24
CA THR A 135 13.67 -0.47 13.97
C THR A 135 12.70 -1.65 14.16
N ASN A 136 12.92 -2.49 15.18
CA ASN A 136 11.99 -3.60 15.45
C ASN A 136 10.63 -3.08 15.93
N PHE A 137 10.63 -2.08 16.82
CA PHE A 137 9.39 -1.44 17.25
C PHE A 137 8.62 -0.81 16.08
N VAL A 138 9.32 -0.14 15.15
CA VAL A 138 8.72 0.44 13.94
C VAL A 138 8.07 -0.65 13.09
N TRP A 139 8.80 -1.73 12.82
CA TRP A 139 8.31 -2.86 12.04
C TRP A 139 7.06 -3.50 12.67
N HIS A 140 7.11 -3.83 13.95
CA HIS A 140 5.97 -4.42 14.67
C HIS A 140 4.74 -3.50 14.66
N SER A 141 4.95 -2.19 14.80
CA SER A 141 3.86 -1.19 14.74
C SER A 141 3.22 -1.13 13.35
N GLN A 142 4.03 -1.11 12.29
CA GLN A 142 3.53 -1.14 10.90
C GLN A 142 2.73 -2.41 10.62
N VAL A 143 3.23 -3.57 11.05
CA VAL A 143 2.51 -4.85 10.92
C VAL A 143 1.18 -4.80 11.68
N ALA A 144 1.17 -4.29 12.92
CA ALA A 144 -0.05 -4.15 13.70
C ALA A 144 -1.08 -3.24 13.01
N PHE A 145 -0.67 -2.08 12.47
CA PHE A 145 -1.57 -1.20 11.73
C PHE A 145 -2.16 -1.87 10.49
N ILE A 146 -1.33 -2.57 9.71
CA ILE A 146 -1.78 -3.29 8.51
C ILE A 146 -2.82 -4.35 8.89
N LEU A 147 -2.54 -5.16 9.92
CA LEU A 147 -3.47 -6.19 10.39
C LEU A 147 -4.79 -5.60 10.88
N LEU A 148 -4.76 -4.52 11.67
CA LEU A 148 -5.97 -3.86 12.15
C LEU A 148 -6.83 -3.32 11.00
N GLY A 149 -6.23 -2.66 10.01
CA GLY A 149 -6.98 -2.18 8.84
C GLY A 149 -7.59 -3.32 8.02
N HIS A 150 -6.91 -4.47 7.93
CA HIS A 150 -7.48 -5.65 7.27
C HIS A 150 -8.64 -6.24 8.06
N ILE A 151 -8.54 -6.36 9.39
CA ILE A 151 -9.63 -6.85 10.24
C ILE A 151 -10.87 -5.96 10.06
N VAL A 152 -10.69 -4.63 10.11
CA VAL A 152 -11.79 -3.68 9.89
C VAL A 152 -12.34 -3.77 8.46
N GLY A 153 -11.46 -3.92 7.45
CA GLY A 153 -11.87 -4.12 6.07
C GLY A 153 -12.73 -5.38 5.87
N VAL A 154 -12.31 -6.52 6.41
CA VAL A 154 -13.06 -7.78 6.38
C VAL A 154 -14.40 -7.63 7.09
N TYR A 155 -14.40 -6.97 8.26
CA TYR A 155 -15.62 -6.73 9.00
C TYR A 155 -16.63 -5.89 8.19
N ILE A 156 -16.18 -4.78 7.58
CA ILE A 156 -17.04 -3.97 6.72
C ILE A 156 -17.55 -4.79 5.51
N ALA A 157 -16.69 -5.58 4.87
CA ALA A 157 -17.08 -6.46 3.78
C ALA A 157 -18.13 -7.49 4.21
N HIS A 158 -18.03 -8.03 5.43
CA HIS A 158 -19.02 -8.93 6.01
C HIS A 158 -20.37 -8.25 6.18
N ILE A 159 -20.39 -7.04 6.75
CA ILE A 159 -21.62 -6.26 6.94
C ILE A 159 -22.26 -5.93 5.60
N ILE A 160 -21.47 -5.57 4.58
CA ILE A 160 -21.97 -5.35 3.22
C ILE A 160 -22.56 -6.64 2.66
N ALA A 161 -21.85 -7.77 2.75
CA ALA A 161 -22.34 -9.06 2.26
C ALA A 161 -23.68 -9.45 2.90
N LEU A 162 -23.85 -9.25 4.21
CA LEU A 162 -25.11 -9.52 4.90
C LEU A 162 -26.27 -8.62 4.45
N LYS A 163 -25.99 -7.37 4.07
CA LYS A 163 -27.01 -6.44 3.56
C LYS A 163 -27.40 -6.74 2.11
N VAL A 164 -26.45 -7.26 1.34
CA VAL A 164 -26.56 -7.42 -0.12
C VAL A 164 -27.11 -8.78 -0.52
N PHE A 165 -26.75 -9.83 0.21
CA PHE A 165 -27.17 -11.19 -0.10
C PHE A 165 -28.34 -11.61 0.82
N PRO A 166 -29.49 -12.01 0.24
CA PRO A 166 -30.69 -12.34 1.02
C PRO A 166 -30.58 -13.65 1.82
N SER A 167 -29.55 -14.48 1.55
CA SER A 167 -29.32 -15.74 2.26
C SER A 167 -27.99 -15.68 3.01
N HIS A 168 -28.03 -16.04 4.30
CA HIS A 168 -26.84 -16.12 5.15
C HIS A 168 -25.76 -17.05 4.56
N LYS A 169 -26.17 -18.16 3.93
CA LYS A 169 -25.25 -19.08 3.24
C LYS A 169 -24.54 -18.41 2.06
N LYS A 170 -25.25 -17.60 1.26
CA LYS A 170 -24.64 -16.85 0.15
C LYS A 170 -23.70 -15.75 0.65
N ALA A 171 -24.09 -15.05 1.72
CA ALA A 171 -23.23 -14.06 2.35
C ALA A 171 -21.90 -14.68 2.80
N LEU A 172 -21.94 -15.81 3.53
CA LEU A 172 -20.73 -16.52 3.97
C LEU A 172 -19.86 -17.00 2.80
N ILE A 173 -20.47 -17.59 1.77
CA ILE A 173 -19.72 -18.08 0.61
C ILE A 173 -19.04 -16.93 -0.15
N SER A 174 -19.67 -15.76 -0.22
CA SER A 174 -19.10 -14.56 -0.85
C SER A 174 -17.83 -14.06 -0.14
N GLN A 175 -17.64 -14.42 1.14
CA GLN A 175 -16.48 -13.98 1.91
C GLN A 175 -15.21 -14.74 1.57
N PHE A 176 -15.30 -15.97 1.07
CA PHE A 176 -14.09 -16.76 0.75
C PHE A 176 -13.17 -16.05 -0.25
N PRO A 177 -13.66 -15.57 -1.41
CA PRO A 177 -12.83 -14.80 -2.34
C PRO A 177 -12.22 -13.53 -1.70
N LEU A 178 -12.99 -12.82 -0.88
CA LEU A 178 -12.54 -11.59 -0.21
C LEU A 178 -11.52 -11.89 0.89
N LEU A 179 -11.66 -12.98 1.61
CA LEU A 179 -10.70 -13.38 2.63
C LEU A 179 -9.38 -13.82 2.00
N ILE A 180 -9.44 -14.56 0.89
CA ILE A 180 -8.25 -14.90 0.08
C ILE A 180 -7.54 -13.63 -0.37
N LEU A 181 -8.27 -12.61 -0.84
CA LEU A 181 -7.70 -11.32 -1.22
C LEU A 181 -6.92 -10.69 -0.07
N MET A 182 -7.53 -10.63 1.11
CA MET A 182 -6.94 -10.00 2.29
C MET A 182 -5.67 -10.72 2.71
N VAL A 183 -5.64 -12.05 2.62
CA VAL A 183 -4.45 -12.86 2.86
C VAL A 183 -3.37 -12.54 1.83
N ILE A 184 -3.70 -12.53 0.53
CA ILE A 184 -2.75 -12.21 -0.54
C ILE A 184 -2.17 -10.81 -0.36
N TYR A 185 -2.99 -9.80 -0.07
CA TYR A 185 -2.53 -8.43 0.15
C TYR A 185 -1.65 -8.31 1.39
N THR A 186 -2.03 -8.96 2.49
CA THR A 186 -1.20 -8.98 3.70
C THR A 186 0.14 -9.68 3.43
N MET A 187 0.12 -10.85 2.77
CA MET A 187 1.33 -11.58 2.41
C MET A 187 2.24 -10.76 1.48
N ALA A 188 1.67 -10.12 0.45
CA ALA A 188 2.41 -9.26 -0.45
C ALA A 188 2.99 -8.04 0.28
N GLY A 189 2.22 -7.41 1.17
CA GLY A 189 2.68 -6.29 1.98
C GLY A 189 3.84 -6.67 2.90
N LEU A 190 3.69 -7.77 3.66
CA LEU A 190 4.74 -8.29 4.54
C LEU A 190 5.98 -8.72 3.74
N TRP A 191 5.79 -9.32 2.57
CA TRP A 191 6.87 -9.72 1.67
C TRP A 191 7.67 -8.50 1.19
N ILE A 192 6.99 -7.42 0.77
CA ILE A 192 7.63 -6.16 0.39
C ILE A 192 8.41 -5.57 1.57
N LEU A 193 7.80 -5.53 2.77
CA LEU A 193 8.48 -5.05 3.98
C LEU A 193 9.73 -5.87 4.35
N SER A 194 9.76 -7.16 3.99
CA SER A 194 10.90 -8.04 4.24
C SER A 194 11.97 -8.02 3.14
N GLN A 195 11.74 -7.34 2.02
CA GLN A 195 12.72 -7.31 0.93
C GLN A 195 13.92 -6.42 1.28
N PRO A 196 15.14 -6.81 0.87
CA PRO A 196 16.28 -5.93 0.93
C PRO A 196 16.06 -4.72 0.00
N ILE A 197 16.15 -3.53 0.60
CA ILE A 197 16.08 -2.24 -0.10
C ILE A 197 17.39 -2.06 -0.86
N THR A 198 17.31 -1.64 -2.13
CA THR A 198 18.48 -1.48 -3.01
C THR A 198 19.41 -0.32 -2.64
N SER A 199 19.15 0.42 -1.56
CA SER A 199 19.96 1.54 -1.07
C SER A 199 21.33 1.15 -0.49
N GLY A 200 21.84 -0.04 -0.80
CA GLY A 200 23.16 -0.55 -0.43
C GLY A 200 24.02 -0.98 -1.61
N LEU A 201 23.68 -0.55 -2.84
CA LEU A 201 24.43 -0.84 -4.07
C LEU A 201 24.98 0.41 -4.78
N GLU A 202 25.06 1.54 -4.09
CA GLU A 202 25.87 2.70 -4.51
C GLU A 202 27.23 2.68 -3.81
#